data_AF-A0A181ZF56-F1
#
_entry.id   AF-A0A181ZF56-F1
#
_cell.length_a   1.000
_cell.length_b   1.000
_cell.length_c   1.000
_cell.angle_alpha   90.00
_cell.angle_beta   90.00
_cell.angle_gamma   90.00
#
_symmetry.space_group_name_H-M   'P 1'
#
loop_
_entity.id
_entity.type
_entity.pdbx_description
1 polymer ?
#
loop_
_entity_poly.entity_id
_entity_poly.type
_entity_poly.pdbx_seq_one_letter_code
_entity_poly.pdbx_strand_id
1 'polypeptide(L)'
;MDTGEVVEYEPVTPIELEFMIRELGERLERAVPALKQMWHDRYEAERALIKAKAEAMLRSSASSVTEKRAEADLATMPHRLDFDLKKETLHAAEELQKALAARLMGLQNINKVLGQAYGASRN
;
A
#
# COMPACT_ATOMS: atom_id res chain seq x y z
N MET A 1 11.49 22.21 -31.71
CA MET A 1 10.75 21.30 -32.61
C MET A 1 9.82 20.52 -31.74
N ASP A 2 8.55 20.93 -31.74
CA ASP A 2 7.47 20.29 -31.00
C ASP A 2 7.06 19.06 -31.82
N THR A 3 7.46 17.86 -31.37
CA THR A 3 7.04 16.61 -32.00
C THR A 3 5.61 16.36 -31.58
N GLY A 4 4.68 17.05 -32.26
CA GLY A 4 3.24 16.91 -32.10
C GLY A 4 2.79 15.51 -32.52
N GLU A 5 3.06 14.53 -31.66
CA GLU A 5 2.51 13.19 -31.77
C GLU A 5 1.01 13.33 -31.53
N VAL A 6 0.23 13.07 -32.59
CA VAL A 6 -1.23 12.99 -32.47
C VAL A 6 -1.51 11.74 -31.63
N VAL A 7 -1.75 11.94 -30.34
CA VAL A 7 -2.24 10.89 -29.46
C VAL A 7 -3.64 10.55 -29.95
N GLU A 8 -3.82 9.38 -30.56
CA GLU A 8 -5.15 8.82 -30.79
C GLU A 8 -5.80 8.59 -29.43
N TYR A 9 -6.69 9.50 -29.06
CA TYR A 9 -7.48 9.44 -27.84
C TYR A 9 -8.87 8.94 -28.19
N GLU A 10 -9.16 7.68 -27.86
CA GLU A 10 -10.52 7.18 -27.84
C GLU A 10 -11.19 7.61 -26.52
N PRO A 11 -12.22 8.46 -26.55
CA PRO A 11 -12.92 8.89 -25.35
C PRO A 11 -13.66 7.72 -24.73
N VAL A 12 -13.45 7.52 -23.43
CA VAL A 12 -14.19 6.54 -22.63
C VAL A 12 -15.68 6.85 -22.67
N THR A 13 -16.50 5.87 -23.00
CA THR A 13 -17.96 5.99 -22.98
C THR A 13 -18.49 6.02 -21.54
N PRO A 14 -19.68 6.62 -21.30
CA PRO A 14 -20.28 6.62 -19.96
C PRO A 14 -20.44 5.22 -19.33
N ILE A 15 -20.76 4.22 -20.15
CA ILE A 15 -20.94 2.83 -19.70
C ILE A 15 -19.59 2.22 -19.25
N GLU A 16 -18.52 2.46 -20.02
CA GLU A 16 -17.17 2.01 -19.64
C GLU A 16 -16.70 2.69 -18.37
N LEU A 17 -17.03 3.98 -18.20
CA LEU A 17 -16.72 4.72 -16.99
C LEU A 17 -17.42 4.14 -15.75
N GLU A 18 -18.71 3.82 -15.85
CA GLU A 18 -19.45 3.14 -14.79
C GLU A 18 -18.87 1.75 -14.47
N PHE A 19 -18.50 0.98 -15.50
CA PHE A 19 -17.86 -0.32 -15.32
C PHE A 19 -16.54 -0.19 -14.55
N MET A 20 -15.67 0.76 -14.94
CA MET A 20 -14.41 1.02 -14.26
C MET A 20 -14.60 1.47 -12.81
N ILE A 21 -15.59 2.33 -12.52
CA ILE A 21 -15.92 2.77 -11.16
C ILE A 21 -16.32 1.56 -10.30
N ARG A 22 -17.22 0.70 -10.82
CA ARG A 22 -17.68 -0.49 -10.11
C ARG A 22 -16.52 -1.46 -9.85
N GLU A 23 -15.75 -1.79 -10.88
CA GLU A 23 -14.64 -2.73 -10.75
C GLU A 23 -13.59 -2.23 -9.75
N LEU A 24 -13.24 -0.95 -9.79
CA LEU A 24 -12.27 -0.36 -8.88
C LEU A 24 -12.80 -0.33 -7.43
N GLY A 25 -14.08 -0.02 -7.24
CA GLY A 25 -14.75 -0.12 -5.93
C GLY A 25 -14.68 -1.52 -5.35
N GLU A 26 -15.10 -2.54 -6.12
CA GLU A 26 -15.05 -3.94 -5.69
C GLU A 26 -13.62 -4.42 -5.38
N ARG A 27 -12.61 -3.94 -6.13
CA ARG A 27 -11.21 -4.27 -5.87
C ARG A 27 -10.71 -3.63 -4.57
N LEU A 28 -11.10 -2.39 -4.28
CA LEU A 28 -10.74 -1.71 -3.03
C LEU A 28 -11.36 -2.40 -1.82
N GLU A 29 -12.60 -2.86 -1.91
CA GLU A 29 -13.26 -3.63 -0.86
C GLU A 29 -12.58 -4.99 -0.63
N ARG A 30 -12.29 -5.72 -1.71
CA ARG A 30 -11.59 -7.01 -1.66
C ARG A 30 -10.14 -6.91 -1.16
N ALA A 31 -9.53 -5.73 -1.20
CA ALA A 31 -8.19 -5.51 -0.68
C ALA A 31 -8.15 -5.45 0.86
N VAL A 32 -9.28 -5.18 1.54
CA VAL A 32 -9.30 -4.99 3.01
C VAL A 32 -8.80 -6.23 3.78
N PRO A 33 -9.25 -7.47 3.48
CA PRO A 33 -8.73 -8.65 4.17
C PRO A 33 -7.23 -8.87 3.93
N ALA A 34 -6.73 -8.58 2.72
CA ALA A 34 -5.32 -8.72 2.38
C ALA A 34 -4.45 -7.73 3.18
N LEU A 35 -4.86 -6.46 3.26
CA LEU A 35 -4.17 -5.46 4.07
C LEU A 35 -4.19 -5.80 5.56
N LYS A 36 -5.31 -6.33 6.06
CA LYS A 36 -5.40 -6.80 7.45
C LYS A 36 -4.41 -7.92 7.72
N GLN A 37 -4.24 -8.85 6.79
CA GLN A 37 -3.24 -9.93 6.91
C GLN A 37 -1.82 -9.36 6.90
N MET A 38 -1.50 -8.44 5.99
CA MET A 38 -0.17 -7.80 5.94
C MET A 38 0.16 -7.07 7.24
N TRP A 39 -0.82 -6.36 7.82
CA TRP A 39 -0.68 -5.73 9.13
C TRP A 39 -0.39 -6.76 10.23
N HIS A 40 -1.13 -7.86 10.25
CA HIS A 40 -0.91 -8.95 11.20
C HIS A 40 0.51 -9.52 11.07
N ASP A 41 0.94 -9.86 9.86
CA ASP A 41 2.24 -10.44 9.56
C ASP A 41 3.39 -9.52 9.99
N ARG A 42 3.24 -8.20 9.75
CA ARG A 42 4.20 -7.18 10.18
C ARG A 42 4.31 -7.15 11.70
N TYR A 43 3.19 -7.16 12.41
CA TYR A 43 3.18 -7.16 13.88
C TYR A 43 3.75 -8.44 14.48
N GLU A 44 3.53 -9.59 13.84
CA GLU A 44 4.16 -10.84 14.27
C GLU A 44 5.67 -10.80 14.14
N ALA A 45 6.19 -10.32 13.00
CA ALA A 45 7.63 -10.15 12.80
C ALA A 45 8.26 -9.14 13.78
N GLU A 46 7.55 -8.03 14.06
CA GLU A 46 7.97 -7.05 15.06
C GLU A 46 8.08 -7.68 16.46
N ARG A 47 7.07 -8.45 16.87
CA ARG A 47 7.09 -9.16 18.16
C ARG A 47 8.21 -10.21 18.21
N ALA A 48 8.46 -10.92 17.12
CA ALA A 48 9.55 -11.88 17.03
C ALA A 48 10.92 -11.20 17.16
N LEU A 49 11.14 -10.06 16.50
CA LEU A 49 12.35 -9.26 16.63
C LEU A 49 12.56 -8.78 18.06
N ILE A 50 11.52 -8.21 18.69
CA ILE A 50 11.59 -7.71 20.08
C ILE A 50 11.96 -8.85 21.03
N LYS A 51 11.30 -10.01 20.90
CA LYS A 51 11.58 -11.19 21.71
C LYS A 51 13.01 -11.67 21.51
N ALA A 52 13.43 -11.89 20.26
CA ALA A 52 14.77 -12.38 19.94
C ALA A 52 15.87 -11.45 20.46
N LYS A 53 15.67 -10.13 20.35
CA LYS A 53 16.64 -9.13 20.81
C LYS A 53 16.72 -9.10 22.34
N ALA A 54 15.58 -9.15 23.03
CA ALA A 54 15.55 -9.25 24.48
C ALA A 54 16.26 -10.52 24.98
N GLU A 55 16.00 -11.66 24.33
CA GLU A 55 16.67 -12.90 24.68
C GLU A 55 18.18 -12.88 24.40
N ALA A 56 18.61 -12.30 23.28
CA ALA A 56 20.03 -12.15 22.96
C ALA A 56 20.75 -11.26 23.99
N MET A 57 20.11 -10.16 24.41
CA MET A 57 20.60 -9.30 25.49
C MET A 57 20.78 -10.07 26.81
N LEU A 58 19.82 -10.94 27.17
CA LEU A 58 19.86 -11.74 28.39
C LEU A 58 20.93 -12.84 28.36
N ARG A 59 21.21 -13.40 27.17
CA ARG A 59 22.23 -14.45 26.99
C ARG A 59 23.65 -13.91 26.86
N SER A 60 23.83 -12.63 26.54
CA SER A 60 25.16 -12.05 26.33
C SER A 60 26.00 -12.07 27.61
N SER A 61 27.23 -12.59 27.47
CA SER A 61 28.27 -12.59 28.50
C SER A 61 29.12 -11.33 28.51
N ALA A 62 28.85 -10.36 27.63
CA ALA A 62 29.65 -9.14 27.54
C ALA A 62 29.61 -8.32 28.85
N SER A 63 30.69 -7.60 29.11
CA SER A 63 30.88 -6.90 30.39
C SER A 63 30.07 -5.61 30.48
N SER A 64 29.89 -4.91 29.36
CA SER A 64 29.17 -3.64 29.30
C SER A 64 27.82 -3.77 28.60
N VAL A 65 26.85 -2.94 29.00
CA VAL A 65 25.51 -2.91 28.38
C VAL A 65 25.60 -2.54 26.89
N THR A 66 26.56 -1.69 26.52
CA THR A 66 26.78 -1.29 25.12
C THR A 66 27.21 -2.46 24.25
N GLU A 67 28.15 -3.27 24.72
CA GLU A 67 28.58 -4.49 24.01
C GLU A 67 27.44 -5.49 23.91
N LYS A 68 26.68 -5.71 25.00
CA LYS A 68 25.48 -6.58 24.98
C LYS A 68 24.49 -6.17 23.88
N ARG A 69 24.25 -4.85 23.74
CA ARG A 69 23.36 -4.31 22.70
C ARG A 69 23.89 -4.56 21.30
N ALA A 70 25.18 -4.33 21.07
CA ALA A 70 25.81 -4.59 19.78
C ALA A 70 25.74 -6.08 19.40
N GLU A 71 26.02 -6.98 20.36
CA GLU A 71 25.89 -8.43 20.14
C GLU A 71 24.44 -8.83 19.84
N ALA A 72 23.47 -8.30 20.58
CA ALA A 72 22.06 -8.59 20.35
C ALA A 72 21.57 -8.05 19.00
N ASP A 73 22.00 -6.86 18.59
CA ASP A 73 21.70 -6.28 17.28
C ASP A 73 22.26 -7.14 16.15
N LEU A 74 23.52 -7.59 16.25
CA LEU A 74 24.14 -8.50 15.28
C LEU A 74 23.41 -9.85 15.22
N ALA A 75 23.12 -10.44 16.38
CA ALA A 75 22.45 -11.74 16.48
C ALA A 75 21.01 -11.72 15.93
N THR A 76 20.37 -10.56 15.90
CA THR A 76 18.96 -10.42 15.48
C THR A 76 18.78 -9.80 14.10
N MET A 77 19.85 -9.58 13.34
CA MET A 77 19.78 -9.09 11.97
C MET A 77 18.77 -9.85 11.08
N PRO A 78 18.66 -11.19 11.13
CA PRO A 78 17.66 -11.92 10.33
C PRO A 78 16.21 -11.54 10.67
N HIS A 79 15.90 -11.38 11.95
CA HIS A 79 14.56 -10.95 12.39
C HIS A 79 14.27 -9.50 12.00
N ARG A 80 15.30 -8.65 12.01
CA ARG A 80 15.17 -7.26 11.59
C ARG A 80 14.88 -7.16 10.10
N LEU A 81 15.58 -7.93 9.28
CA LEU A 81 15.33 -8.01 7.85
C LEU A 81 13.89 -8.47 7.55
N ASP A 82 13.41 -9.52 8.21
CA ASP A 82 12.04 -10.01 8.02
C ASP A 82 10.98 -8.94 8.38
N PHE A 83 11.17 -8.26 9.52
CA PHE A 83 10.32 -7.15 9.90
C PHE A 83 10.34 -6.01 8.87
N ASP A 84 11.52 -5.60 8.42
CA ASP A 84 11.69 -4.50 7.48
C ASP A 84 11.03 -4.82 6.13
N LEU A 85 11.19 -6.04 5.60
CA LEU A 85 10.56 -6.49 4.35
C LEU A 85 9.03 -6.50 4.43
N LYS A 86 8.47 -7.00 5.54
CA LYS A 86 7.01 -7.00 5.75
C LYS A 86 6.47 -5.59 5.91
N LYS A 87 7.20 -4.71 6.59
CA LYS A 87 6.84 -3.30 6.75
C LYS A 87 6.87 -2.54 5.41
N GLU A 88 7.90 -2.76 4.59
CA GLU A 88 8.01 -2.18 3.25
C GLU A 88 6.86 -2.62 2.36
N THR A 89 6.58 -3.92 2.32
CA THR A 89 5.48 -4.49 1.54
C THR A 89 4.12 -3.91 1.94
N LEU A 90 3.86 -3.83 3.25
CA LEU A 90 2.64 -3.23 3.76
C LEU A 90 2.52 -1.75 3.34
N HIS A 91 3.60 -0.97 3.49
CA HIS A 91 3.56 0.44 3.15
C HIS A 91 3.28 0.67 1.66
N ALA A 92 3.92 -0.12 0.78
CA ALA A 92 3.66 -0.07 -0.66
C ALA A 92 2.18 -0.39 -0.98
N ALA A 93 1.60 -1.38 -0.30
CA ALA A 93 0.19 -1.74 -0.47
C ALA A 93 -0.76 -0.63 0.00
N GLU A 94 -0.46 0.04 1.12
CA GLU A 94 -1.24 1.17 1.63
C GLU A 94 -1.21 2.37 0.68
N GLU A 95 -0.02 2.71 0.15
CA GLU A 95 0.12 3.79 -0.82
C GLU A 95 -0.62 3.48 -2.13
N LEU A 96 -0.56 2.23 -2.60
CA LEU A 96 -1.35 1.78 -3.75
C LEU A 96 -2.85 1.91 -3.48
N GLN A 97 -3.34 1.50 -2.30
CA GLN A 97 -4.75 1.61 -1.96
C GLN A 97 -5.21 3.08 -1.95
N LYS A 98 -4.40 4.00 -1.41
CA LYS A 98 -4.68 5.44 -1.43
C LYS A 98 -4.74 5.98 -2.85
N ALA A 99 -3.79 5.60 -3.71
CA ALA A 99 -3.76 6.02 -5.11
C ALA A 99 -5.00 5.52 -5.87
N LEU A 100 -5.42 4.27 -5.63
CA LEU A 100 -6.63 3.69 -6.22
C LEU A 100 -7.91 4.37 -5.73
N ALA A 101 -8.00 4.72 -4.44
CA ALA A 101 -9.11 5.50 -3.90
C ALA A 101 -9.19 6.90 -4.52
N ALA A 102 -8.03 7.58 -4.68
CA ALA A 102 -7.96 8.87 -5.36
C ALA A 102 -8.41 8.77 -6.83
N ARG A 103 -7.98 7.71 -7.53
CA ARG A 103 -8.42 7.42 -8.90
C ARG A 103 -9.92 7.19 -8.98
N LEU A 104 -10.51 6.43 -8.04
CA LEU A 104 -11.95 6.20 -7.99
C LEU A 104 -12.74 7.51 -7.84
N MET A 105 -12.29 8.39 -6.93
CA MET A 105 -12.90 9.72 -6.78
C MET A 105 -12.79 10.55 -8.06
N GLY A 106 -11.66 10.48 -8.76
CA GLY A 106 -11.47 11.12 -10.07
C GLY A 106 -12.49 10.63 -11.10
N LEU A 107 -12.67 9.31 -11.23
CA LEU A 107 -13.63 8.71 -12.16
C LEU A 107 -15.08 9.09 -11.82
N GLN A 108 -15.45 9.10 -10.54
CA GLN A 108 -16.78 9.52 -10.08
C GLN A 108 -17.07 10.99 -10.42
N ASN A 109 -16.07 11.87 -10.27
CA ASN A 109 -16.19 13.27 -10.64
C ASN A 109 -16.38 13.45 -12.15
N ILE A 110 -15.62 12.72 -12.97
CA ILE A 110 -15.79 12.73 -14.43
C ILE A 110 -17.20 12.27 -14.80
N ASN A 111 -17.70 11.19 -14.19
CA ASN A 111 -19.03 10.66 -14.47
C ASN A 111 -20.13 11.69 -14.15
N LYS A 112 -19.99 12.40 -13.04
CA LYS A 112 -20.91 13.49 -12.65
C LYS A 112 -20.95 14.61 -13.70
N VAL A 113 -19.79 15.04 -14.20
CA VAL A 113 -19.70 16.10 -15.22
C VAL A 113 -20.33 15.65 -16.53
N LEU A 114 -20.05 14.42 -16.97
CA LEU A 114 -20.67 13.86 -18.19
C LEU A 114 -22.20 13.80 -18.05
N GLY A 115 -22.72 13.32 -16.92
CA GLY A 115 -24.16 13.29 -16.66
C GLY A 115 -24.83 14.68 -16.75
N GLN A 116 -24.16 15.72 -16.25
CA GLN A 116 -24.64 17.11 -16.38
C GLN A 116 -24.64 17.60 -17.83
N ALA A 117 -23.60 17.29 -18.61
CA ALA A 117 -23.51 17.68 -20.02
C ALA A 117 -24.63 17.04 -20.88
N TYR A 118 -24.87 15.73 -20.70
CA TYR A 118 -25.97 15.04 -21.40
C TYR A 118 -27.35 15.49 -20.92
N GLY A 119 -27.50 15.85 -19.64
CA GLY A 119 -28.75 16.39 -19.09
C GLY A 119 -29.05 17.81 -19.57
N ALA A 120 -28.02 18.65 -19.74
CA ALA A 120 -28.14 20.02 -20.24
C ALA A 120 -28.44 20.07 -21.75
N SER A 121 -27.97 19.09 -22.52
CA SER A 121 -28.24 18.97 -23.97
C SER A 121 -29.68 18.52 -24.30
N ARG A 122 -30.46 18.09 -23.31
CA ARG A 122 -31.84 17.57 -23.48
C ARG A 122 -32.94 18.58 -23.12
N ASN A 123 -32.58 19.79 -22.71
CA ASN A 123 -33.47 20.94 -22.50
C ASN A 123 -33.18 22.02 -23.54
#